data_AF-A0A4V2J337-F1
#
_entry.id   AF-A0A4V2J337-F1
#
_cell.length_a   1.000
_cell.length_b   1.000
_cell.length_c   1.000
_cell.angle_alpha   90.00
_cell.angle_beta   90.00
_cell.angle_gamma   90.00
#
_symmetry.space_group_name_H-M   'P 1'
#
loop_
_entity.id
_entity.type
_entity.pdbx_description
1 polymer ?
#
loop_
_entity_poly.entity_id
_entity_poly.type
_entity_poly.pdbx_seq_one_letter_code
_entity_poly.pdbx_strand_id
1 'polypeptide(L)'
;MFLKSPKSRIILALDTPDREQSLHVMDQCRDAVDAIKLNYPLVLQEGLSFIGELKKKYDLPIIADFKIADVPVTNNRIVRLAKNAGVDAVMVHGFIGPDAIMEVKEVAGDDMGVFVVTELTHPGGLEFTRPHAKQFAEMAAYLGCYGIQAPGTRPEQIRVMRETVGPDMKIIACGIGAQGGTLQAAIEAGADFGIIGRSIYEADDPREAAMSLARSCAEEPDVVKDVSVVRYCSETESYTLRVEPAREIREILKRFIGYCQSRRIGLTLHHDGGILLRKGKNIIHIYNDGRCLLSNISSVAEGEELARRWLEEIRSDMNNL
;
A
#
# COMPACT_ATOMS: atom_id res chain seq x y z
N MET A 1 -8.78 -1.56 16.86
CA MET A 1 -7.59 -1.71 15.99
C MET A 1 -7.06 -0.36 15.51
N PHE A 2 -5.73 -0.21 15.47
CA PHE A 2 -5.00 1.05 15.64
C PHE A 2 -4.47 1.72 14.36
N LEU A 3 -4.28 0.99 13.25
CA LEU A 3 -3.85 1.54 11.95
C LEU A 3 -5.04 1.89 11.03
N LYS A 4 -5.90 2.83 11.44
CA LYS A 4 -7.11 3.20 10.67
C LYS A 4 -6.90 4.36 9.68
N SER A 5 -6.10 5.37 10.04
CA SER A 5 -5.86 6.55 9.22
C SER A 5 -4.38 6.92 9.23
N PRO A 6 -3.61 6.58 8.18
CA PRO A 6 -2.17 6.86 8.15
C PRO A 6 -1.90 8.35 7.99
N LYS A 7 -1.00 8.92 8.81
CA LYS A 7 -0.48 10.28 8.61
C LYS A 7 0.75 10.26 7.71
N SER A 8 1.65 9.30 7.93
CA SER A 8 2.93 9.17 7.22
C SER A 8 2.98 7.94 6.32
N ARG A 9 2.15 6.92 6.60
CA ARG A 9 2.25 5.54 6.08
C ARG A 9 3.55 4.84 6.46
N ILE A 10 4.27 5.35 7.46
CA ILE A 10 5.56 4.82 7.90
C ILE A 10 5.40 4.11 9.25
N ILE A 11 5.86 2.87 9.29
CA ILE A 11 6.12 2.13 10.52
C ILE A 11 7.64 2.10 10.71
N LEU A 12 8.14 2.73 11.78
CA LEU A 12 9.57 2.74 12.06
C LEU A 12 10.02 1.39 12.60
N ALA A 13 10.91 0.70 11.89
CA ALA A 13 11.64 -0.44 12.43
C ALA A 13 12.76 0.08 13.35
N LEU A 14 12.47 0.19 14.64
CA LEU A 14 13.39 0.65 15.66
C LEU A 14 14.30 -0.51 16.07
N ASP A 15 15.21 -0.86 15.16
CA ASP A 15 16.17 -1.96 15.32
C ASP A 15 17.55 -1.40 15.71
N THR A 16 17.58 -0.44 16.64
CA THR A 16 18.81 0.19 17.15
C THR A 16 19.55 -0.70 18.16
N PRO A 17 20.88 -0.57 18.29
CA PRO A 17 21.72 -1.35 19.20
C PRO A 17 21.27 -1.41 20.66
N ASP A 18 20.79 -0.30 21.21
CA ASP A 18 20.46 -0.17 22.63
C ASP A 18 19.33 0.82 22.89
N ARG A 19 18.94 0.89 24.17
CA ARG A 19 17.94 1.81 24.70
C ARG A 19 18.26 3.29 24.48
N GLU A 20 19.51 3.73 24.64
CA GLU A 20 19.86 5.14 24.55
C GLU A 20 19.62 5.64 23.12
N GLN A 21 20.13 4.89 22.13
CA GLN A 21 19.94 5.22 20.73
C GLN A 21 18.47 5.11 20.31
N SER A 22 17.74 4.12 20.83
CA SER A 22 16.29 3.98 20.60
C SER A 22 15.53 5.25 21.01
N LEU A 23 15.79 5.75 22.22
CA LEU A 23 15.14 6.93 22.76
C LEU A 23 15.58 8.19 22.00
N HIS A 24 16.86 8.30 21.64
CA HIS A 24 17.38 9.42 20.86
C HIS A 24 16.70 9.57 19.50
N VAL A 25 16.53 8.45 18.77
CA VAL A 25 15.82 8.45 17.47
C VAL A 25 14.35 8.80 17.66
N MET A 26 13.67 8.17 18.63
CA MET A 26 12.24 8.40 18.87
C MET A 26 11.94 9.82 19.34
N ASP A 27 12.80 10.43 20.15
CA ASP A 27 12.65 11.82 20.60
C ASP A 27 12.70 12.80 19.42
N GLN A 28 13.33 12.43 18.30
CA GLN A 28 13.42 13.24 17.10
C GLN A 28 12.26 13.01 16.13
N CYS A 29 11.90 11.75 15.83
CA CYS A 29 11.03 11.45 14.70
C CYS A 29 9.63 10.90 15.05
N ARG A 30 9.23 10.89 16.33
CA ARG A 30 7.91 10.34 16.73
C ARG A 30 6.72 10.95 16.00
N ASP A 31 6.79 12.22 15.60
CA ASP A 31 5.70 12.95 14.93
C ASP A 31 5.65 12.66 13.41
N ALA A 32 6.69 12.03 12.87
CA ALA A 32 6.84 11.72 11.46
C ALA A 32 6.51 10.25 11.12
N VAL A 33 6.08 9.43 12.09
CA VAL A 33 5.79 8.01 11.91
C VAL A 33 4.44 7.64 12.54
N ASP A 34 3.79 6.59 12.00
CA ASP A 34 2.47 6.15 12.47
C ASP A 34 2.54 5.05 13.54
N ALA A 35 3.63 4.29 13.58
CA ALA A 35 3.84 3.21 14.56
C ALA A 35 5.33 2.86 14.70
N ILE A 36 5.64 2.11 15.76
CA ILE A 36 6.96 1.54 16.05
C ILE A 36 6.89 0.03 15.81
N LYS A 37 7.93 -0.54 15.21
CA LYS A 37 8.15 -1.99 15.14
C LYS A 37 9.46 -2.33 15.84
N LEU A 38 9.42 -3.29 16.76
CA LEU A 38 10.58 -3.78 17.50
C LEU A 38 10.87 -5.23 17.11
N ASN A 39 12.15 -5.60 17.02
CA ASN A 39 12.57 -6.98 16.77
C ASN A 39 13.22 -7.62 18.00
N TYR A 40 13.60 -8.90 17.88
CA TYR A 40 14.25 -9.62 18.96
C TYR A 40 15.56 -9.01 19.46
N PRO A 41 16.53 -8.62 18.62
CA PRO A 41 17.78 -8.02 19.09
C PRO A 41 17.61 -6.97 20.19
N LEU A 42 16.79 -5.95 19.96
CA LEU A 42 16.57 -4.89 20.95
C LEU A 42 15.81 -5.39 22.19
N VAL A 43 14.79 -6.23 22.01
CA VAL A 43 14.00 -6.76 23.14
C VAL A 43 14.79 -7.75 24.00
N LEU A 44 15.70 -8.53 23.40
CA LEU A 44 16.58 -9.44 24.14
C LEU A 44 17.67 -8.68 24.90
N GLN A 45 18.13 -7.55 24.36
CA GLN A 45 19.10 -6.68 25.00
C GLN A 45 18.49 -5.92 26.19
N GLU A 46 17.35 -5.26 25.98
CA GLU A 46 16.77 -4.31 26.95
C GLU A 46 15.63 -4.91 27.81
N GLY A 47 15.14 -6.08 27.43
CA GLY A 47 14.02 -6.75 28.05
C GLY A 47 12.64 -6.24 27.62
N LEU A 48 11.61 -7.04 27.87
CA LEU A 48 10.22 -6.73 27.52
C LEU A 48 9.69 -5.46 28.19
N SER A 49 10.23 -5.06 29.35
CA SER A 49 9.83 -3.83 30.04
C SER A 49 10.07 -2.57 29.21
N PHE A 50 11.04 -2.61 28.29
CA PHE A 50 11.33 -1.46 27.44
C PHE A 50 10.19 -1.14 26.47
N ILE A 51 9.42 -2.14 26.05
CA ILE A 51 8.22 -1.95 25.21
C ILE A 51 7.21 -1.04 25.92
N GLY A 52 6.91 -1.34 27.19
CA GLY A 52 5.95 -0.56 27.98
C GLY A 52 6.41 0.87 28.22
N GLU A 53 7.72 1.09 28.33
CA GLU A 53 8.28 2.42 28.41
C GLU A 53 8.12 3.22 27.11
N LEU A 54 8.48 2.64 25.97
CA LEU A 54 8.31 3.28 24.65
C LEU A 54 6.84 3.64 24.43
N LYS A 55 5.93 2.70 24.76
CA LYS A 55 4.48 2.91 24.67
C LYS A 55 4.04 4.12 25.50
N LYS A 56 4.47 4.18 26.76
CA LYS A 56 4.11 5.27 27.69
C LYS A 56 4.71 6.62 27.28
N LYS A 57 5.95 6.64 26.79
CA LYS A 57 6.66 7.88 26.46
C LYS A 57 6.17 8.50 25.14
N TYR A 58 5.89 7.67 24.14
CA TYR A 58 5.63 8.15 22.77
C TYR A 58 4.17 8.04 22.34
N ASP A 59 3.33 7.28 23.04
CA ASP A 59 1.91 7.06 22.72
C ASP A 59 1.68 6.63 21.26
N LEU A 60 2.58 5.79 20.74
CA LEU A 60 2.48 5.20 19.42
C LEU A 60 2.10 3.72 19.51
N PRO A 61 1.40 3.17 18.50
CA PRO A 61 1.23 1.74 18.39
C PRO A 61 2.58 1.01 18.24
N ILE A 62 2.71 -0.14 18.89
CA ILE A 62 3.89 -1.00 18.84
C ILE A 62 3.55 -2.34 18.19
N ILE A 63 4.34 -2.69 17.18
CA ILE A 63 4.31 -3.99 16.50
C ILE A 63 5.53 -4.80 16.93
N ALA A 64 5.32 -5.97 17.51
CA ALA A 64 6.39 -6.90 17.84
C ALA A 64 6.68 -7.81 16.64
N ASP A 65 7.81 -7.56 15.98
CA ASP A 65 8.38 -8.38 14.92
C ASP A 65 9.15 -9.57 15.51
N PHE A 66 8.41 -10.39 16.27
CA PHE A 66 8.90 -11.60 16.89
C PHE A 66 8.87 -12.79 15.95
N LYS A 67 8.24 -12.67 14.77
CA LYS A 67 8.13 -13.76 13.79
C LYS A 67 7.81 -15.09 14.45
N ILE A 68 6.78 -15.09 15.30
CA ILE A 68 6.41 -16.24 16.14
C ILE A 68 6.24 -17.47 15.24
N ALA A 69 6.93 -18.56 15.58
CA ALA A 69 7.13 -19.69 14.68
C ALA A 69 7.24 -21.05 15.41
N ASP A 70 6.48 -21.26 16.47
CA ASP A 70 6.56 -22.46 17.33
C ASP A 70 5.22 -23.23 17.35
N VAL A 71 5.11 -24.26 18.20
CA VAL A 71 3.84 -24.97 18.45
C VAL A 71 2.86 -24.10 19.25
N PRO A 72 1.54 -24.38 19.21
CA PRO A 72 0.52 -23.46 19.72
C PRO A 72 0.71 -23.05 21.19
N VAL A 73 1.04 -24.00 22.08
CA VAL A 73 1.26 -23.72 23.51
C VAL A 73 2.38 -22.70 23.74
N THR A 74 3.46 -22.77 22.96
CA THR A 74 4.58 -21.83 23.04
C THR A 74 4.19 -20.48 22.46
N ASN A 75 3.54 -20.47 21.29
CA ASN A 75 3.06 -19.24 20.65
C ASN A 75 2.13 -18.45 21.59
N ASN A 76 1.19 -19.13 22.22
CA ASN A 76 0.24 -18.53 23.17
C ASN A 76 0.95 -17.87 24.35
N ARG A 77 2.05 -18.46 24.86
CA ARG A 77 2.86 -17.84 25.91
C ARG A 77 3.56 -16.58 25.42
N ILE A 78 4.13 -16.60 24.22
CA ILE A 78 4.79 -15.43 23.63
C ILE A 78 3.79 -14.28 23.44
N VAL A 79 2.60 -14.57 22.91
CA VAL A 79 1.54 -13.56 22.70
C VAL A 79 1.08 -12.95 24.02
N ARG A 80 0.89 -13.74 25.08
CA ARG A 80 0.54 -13.22 26.42
C ARG A 80 1.61 -12.30 26.98
N LEU A 81 2.89 -12.67 26.84
CA LEU A 81 4.00 -11.84 27.28
C LEU A 81 4.05 -10.52 26.51
N ALA A 82 3.90 -10.56 25.19
CA ALA A 82 3.83 -9.37 24.34
C ALA A 82 2.66 -8.46 24.74
N LYS A 83 1.47 -9.03 24.93
CA LYS A 83 0.25 -8.29 25.32
C LYS A 83 0.44 -7.60 26.67
N ASN A 84 0.98 -8.30 27.66
CA ASN A 84 1.27 -7.73 28.98
C ASN A 84 2.33 -6.63 28.94
N ALA A 85 3.25 -6.65 27.96
CA ALA A 85 4.26 -5.62 27.75
C ALA A 85 3.71 -4.37 27.03
N GLY A 86 2.46 -4.38 26.56
CA GLY A 86 1.83 -3.24 25.88
C GLY A 86 1.97 -3.24 24.36
N VAL A 87 2.27 -4.39 23.75
CA VAL A 87 2.29 -4.55 22.29
C VAL A 87 0.86 -4.46 21.72
N ASP A 88 0.69 -3.76 20.60
CA ASP A 88 -0.61 -3.63 19.91
C ASP A 88 -0.77 -4.65 18.77
N ALA A 89 0.32 -5.14 18.18
CA ALA A 89 0.26 -6.27 17.24
C ALA A 89 1.52 -7.14 17.26
N VAL A 90 1.35 -8.41 16.92
CA VAL A 90 2.45 -9.38 16.77
C VAL A 90 2.57 -9.85 15.32
N MET A 91 3.79 -10.19 14.91
CA MET A 91 4.04 -10.86 13.64
C MET A 91 4.25 -12.36 13.85
N VAL A 92 3.55 -13.18 13.06
CA VAL A 92 3.62 -14.65 13.08
C VAL A 92 4.04 -15.17 11.71
N HIS A 93 4.77 -16.27 11.65
CA HIS A 93 5.09 -16.90 10.37
C HIS A 93 3.89 -17.65 9.80
N GLY A 94 3.64 -17.54 8.48
CA GLY A 94 2.56 -18.31 7.84
C GLY A 94 2.80 -19.83 7.83
N PHE A 95 4.07 -20.27 7.84
CA PHE A 95 4.39 -21.69 7.71
C PHE A 95 4.03 -22.55 8.93
N ILE A 96 3.70 -21.94 10.08
CA ILE A 96 3.30 -22.70 11.29
C ILE A 96 1.92 -23.32 11.19
N GLY A 97 1.15 -22.99 10.15
CA GLY A 97 -0.15 -23.59 9.88
C GLY A 97 -1.33 -22.85 10.53
N PRO A 98 -2.55 -23.19 10.08
CA PRO A 98 -3.76 -22.45 10.44
C PRO A 98 -4.21 -22.66 11.89
N ASP A 99 -3.96 -23.85 12.46
CA ASP A 99 -4.27 -24.19 13.86
C ASP A 99 -3.48 -23.31 14.84
N ALA A 100 -2.16 -23.22 14.64
CA ALA A 100 -1.29 -22.39 15.47
C ALA A 100 -1.62 -20.89 15.36
N ILE A 101 -1.96 -20.40 14.17
CA ILE A 101 -2.35 -18.99 13.97
C ILE A 101 -3.72 -18.71 14.58
N MET A 102 -4.66 -19.66 14.51
CA MET A 102 -5.97 -19.54 15.13
C MET A 102 -5.86 -19.42 16.66
N GLU A 103 -5.04 -20.25 17.31
CA GLU A 103 -4.80 -20.13 18.76
C GLU A 103 -4.14 -18.79 19.14
N VAL A 104 -3.15 -18.34 18.34
CA VAL A 104 -2.54 -17.01 18.55
C VAL A 104 -3.59 -15.91 18.49
N LYS A 105 -4.50 -15.97 17.51
CA LYS A 105 -5.61 -15.03 17.37
C LYS A 105 -6.56 -15.05 18.56
N GLU A 106 -6.92 -16.23 19.07
CA GLU A 106 -7.77 -16.35 20.26
C GLU A 106 -7.14 -15.69 21.49
N VAL A 107 -5.83 -15.88 21.68
CA VAL A 107 -5.07 -15.27 22.78
C VAL A 107 -4.91 -13.76 22.60
N ALA A 108 -4.71 -13.30 21.36
CA ALA A 108 -4.64 -11.88 21.04
C ALA A 108 -5.98 -11.17 21.35
N GLY A 109 -7.10 -11.80 21.01
CA GLY A 109 -8.44 -11.22 21.10
C GLY A 109 -8.62 -10.03 20.15
N ASP A 110 -9.62 -9.19 20.39
CA ASP A 110 -9.93 -8.04 19.54
C ASP A 110 -8.99 -6.83 19.74
N ASP A 111 -8.24 -6.84 20.84
CA ASP A 111 -7.39 -5.73 21.27
C ASP A 111 -5.99 -5.73 20.64
N MET A 112 -5.55 -6.88 20.10
CA MET A 112 -4.21 -7.06 19.54
C MET A 112 -4.28 -7.56 18.10
N GLY A 113 -3.57 -6.90 17.20
CA GLY A 113 -3.45 -7.31 15.80
C GLY A 113 -2.51 -8.51 15.62
N VAL A 114 -2.86 -9.40 14.68
CA VAL A 114 -1.99 -10.49 14.23
C VAL A 114 -1.65 -10.27 12.76
N PHE A 115 -0.36 -10.07 12.46
CA PHE A 115 0.16 -9.97 11.10
C PHE A 115 0.81 -11.28 10.68
N VAL A 116 0.40 -11.85 9.55
CA VAL A 116 1.04 -13.05 8.99
C VAL A 116 2.17 -12.65 8.04
N VAL A 117 3.37 -13.15 8.29
CA VAL A 117 4.54 -13.03 7.41
C VAL A 117 4.36 -13.98 6.23
N THR A 118 4.17 -13.43 5.02
CA THR A 118 3.94 -14.23 3.80
C THR A 118 5.22 -14.49 3.03
N GLU A 119 6.04 -13.45 2.79
CA GLU A 119 7.28 -13.58 2.02
C GLU A 119 8.39 -12.75 2.66
N LEU A 120 9.52 -13.41 2.96
CA LEU A 120 10.71 -12.76 3.48
C LEU A 120 11.46 -12.01 2.37
N THR A 121 12.05 -10.87 2.70
CA THR A 121 12.67 -9.97 1.70
C THR A 121 14.06 -10.40 1.25
N HIS A 122 14.81 -11.09 2.10
CA HIS A 122 16.17 -11.59 1.82
C HIS A 122 16.18 -12.74 0.78
N PRO A 123 17.33 -13.07 0.16
CA PRO A 123 17.42 -14.06 -0.93
C PRO A 123 16.79 -15.42 -0.62
N GLY A 124 17.04 -16.00 0.57
CA GLY A 124 16.44 -17.29 0.97
C GLY A 124 14.90 -17.27 1.05
N GLY A 125 14.30 -16.08 1.20
CA GLY A 125 12.84 -15.92 1.13
C GLY A 125 12.27 -16.27 -0.25
N LEU A 126 13.04 -16.10 -1.33
CA LEU A 126 12.64 -16.45 -2.70
C LEU A 126 12.55 -17.96 -2.91
N GLU A 127 13.35 -18.72 -2.17
CA GLU A 127 13.42 -20.18 -2.28
C GLU A 127 12.30 -20.86 -1.49
N PHE A 128 12.05 -20.40 -0.26
CA PHE A 128 11.13 -21.09 0.66
C PHE A 128 9.78 -20.40 0.86
N THR A 129 9.76 -19.09 1.12
CA THR A 129 8.50 -18.42 1.47
C THR A 129 7.72 -17.94 0.24
N ARG A 130 8.40 -17.48 -0.81
CA ARG A 130 7.78 -16.95 -2.03
C ARG A 130 6.84 -17.96 -2.72
N PRO A 131 7.20 -19.25 -2.89
CA PRO A 131 6.29 -20.23 -3.50
C PRO A 131 4.96 -20.38 -2.76
N HIS A 132 4.94 -20.11 -1.45
CA HIS A 132 3.80 -20.28 -0.56
C HIS A 132 3.15 -18.96 -0.13
N ALA A 133 3.68 -17.81 -0.54
CA ALA A 133 3.27 -16.50 -0.05
C ALA A 133 1.77 -16.23 -0.26
N LYS A 134 1.24 -16.62 -1.42
CA LYS A 134 -0.20 -16.50 -1.71
C LYS A 134 -1.03 -17.39 -0.78
N GLN A 135 -0.61 -18.63 -0.54
CA GLN A 135 -1.32 -19.55 0.37
C GLN A 135 -1.33 -19.02 1.80
N PHE A 136 -0.23 -18.41 2.26
CA PHE A 136 -0.17 -17.76 3.57
C PHE A 136 -1.11 -16.55 3.64
N ALA A 137 -1.23 -15.77 2.57
CA ALA A 137 -2.17 -14.65 2.50
C ALA A 137 -3.63 -15.10 2.49
N GLU A 138 -3.98 -16.14 1.70
CA GLU A 138 -5.32 -16.75 1.68
C GLU A 138 -5.70 -17.28 3.07
N MET A 139 -4.76 -17.95 3.75
CA MET A 139 -4.95 -18.42 5.12
C MET A 139 -5.16 -17.26 6.11
N ALA A 140 -4.36 -16.20 6.02
CA ALA A 140 -4.52 -15.02 6.87
C ALA A 140 -5.90 -14.37 6.69
N ALA A 141 -6.36 -14.26 5.43
CA ALA A 141 -7.69 -13.76 5.07
C ALA A 141 -8.80 -14.65 5.63
N TYR A 142 -8.71 -15.96 5.42
CA TYR A 142 -9.68 -16.93 5.92
C TYR A 142 -9.82 -16.90 7.46
N LEU A 143 -8.69 -16.82 8.16
CA LEU A 143 -8.67 -16.74 9.63
C LEU A 143 -9.07 -15.36 10.15
N GLY A 144 -9.26 -14.36 9.29
CA GLY A 144 -9.57 -12.98 9.68
C GLY A 144 -8.44 -12.33 10.48
N CYS A 145 -7.18 -12.57 10.12
CA CYS A 145 -6.03 -11.89 10.73
C CYS A 145 -6.11 -10.38 10.53
N TYR A 146 -5.37 -9.60 11.32
CA TYR A 146 -5.40 -8.14 11.17
C TYR A 146 -4.79 -7.69 9.85
N GLY A 147 -3.73 -8.38 9.43
CA GLY A 147 -3.04 -8.08 8.20
C GLY A 147 -2.00 -9.11 7.82
N ILE A 148 -1.27 -8.78 6.77
CA ILE A 148 -0.13 -9.54 6.28
C ILE A 148 1.08 -8.63 6.08
N GLN A 149 2.27 -9.22 6.17
CA GLN A 149 3.50 -8.58 5.73
C GLN A 149 3.86 -9.04 4.32
N ALA A 150 4.13 -8.08 3.44
CA ALA A 150 4.52 -8.32 2.04
C ALA A 150 5.93 -7.76 1.73
N PRO A 151 6.61 -8.23 0.69
CA PRO A 151 7.97 -7.80 0.36
C PRO A 151 7.95 -6.46 -0.41
N GLY A 152 8.32 -5.37 0.26
CA GLY A 152 8.42 -4.01 -0.29
C GLY A 152 9.44 -3.82 -1.41
N THR A 153 10.38 -4.74 -1.55
CA THR A 153 11.32 -4.80 -2.69
C THR A 153 10.68 -5.34 -3.96
N ARG A 154 9.42 -5.81 -3.89
CA ARG A 154 8.72 -6.55 -4.96
C ARG A 154 7.26 -6.08 -5.08
N PRO A 155 7.01 -4.90 -5.67
CA PRO A 155 5.66 -4.32 -5.81
C PRO A 155 4.66 -5.24 -6.55
N GLU A 156 5.13 -6.09 -7.47
CA GLU A 156 4.30 -7.09 -8.13
C GLU A 156 3.72 -8.11 -7.16
N GLN A 157 4.50 -8.53 -6.16
CA GLN A 157 4.00 -9.43 -5.11
C GLN A 157 2.99 -8.73 -4.21
N ILE A 158 3.21 -7.45 -3.88
CA ILE A 158 2.24 -6.67 -3.10
C ILE A 158 0.88 -6.60 -3.82
N ARG A 159 0.87 -6.42 -5.15
CA ARG A 159 -0.38 -6.45 -5.95
C ARG A 159 -1.10 -7.79 -5.83
N VAL A 160 -0.38 -8.89 -6.01
CA VAL A 160 -0.93 -10.26 -5.83
C VAL A 160 -1.49 -10.44 -4.42
N MET A 161 -0.78 -9.97 -3.40
CA MET A 161 -1.24 -10.04 -2.02
C MET A 161 -2.51 -9.23 -1.79
N ARG A 162 -2.58 -8.00 -2.33
CA ARG A 162 -3.78 -7.14 -2.23
C ARG A 162 -4.99 -7.76 -2.90
N GLU A 163 -4.83 -8.32 -4.09
CA GLU A 163 -5.89 -9.07 -4.77
C GLU A 163 -6.36 -10.28 -3.95
N THR A 164 -5.44 -10.92 -3.23
CA THR A 164 -5.72 -12.11 -2.41
C THR A 164 -6.46 -11.78 -1.12
N VAL A 165 -6.05 -10.75 -0.38
CA VAL A 165 -6.61 -10.43 0.95
C VAL A 165 -7.75 -9.42 0.93
N GLY A 166 -8.05 -8.84 -0.25
CA GLY A 166 -9.10 -7.83 -0.41
C GLY A 166 -8.68 -6.44 0.07
N PRO A 167 -9.60 -5.45 0.00
CA PRO A 167 -9.27 -4.04 0.23
C PRO A 167 -9.07 -3.68 1.72
N ASP A 168 -9.64 -4.43 2.65
CA ASP A 168 -9.75 -4.03 4.05
C ASP A 168 -8.61 -4.56 4.93
N MET A 169 -8.11 -5.77 4.63
CA MET A 169 -7.03 -6.38 5.39
C MET A 169 -5.73 -5.57 5.23
N LYS A 170 -5.01 -5.33 6.32
CA LYS A 170 -3.82 -4.48 6.29
C LYS A 170 -2.64 -5.17 5.61
N ILE A 171 -1.93 -4.44 4.75
CA ILE A 171 -0.66 -4.88 4.17
C ILE A 171 0.45 -3.95 4.65
N ILE A 172 1.44 -4.52 5.36
CA ILE A 172 2.65 -3.81 5.77
C ILE A 172 3.84 -4.31 4.94
N ALA A 173 4.58 -3.40 4.30
CA ALA A 173 5.65 -3.75 3.37
C ALA A 173 7.03 -3.64 4.03
N CYS A 174 7.79 -4.74 4.11
CA CYS A 174 9.17 -4.74 4.62
C CYS A 174 10.19 -4.54 3.50
N GLY A 175 11.41 -4.08 3.82
CA GLY A 175 12.49 -3.94 2.83
C GLY A 175 12.45 -2.63 2.05
N ILE A 176 11.79 -1.61 2.60
CA ILE A 176 11.82 -0.24 2.08
C ILE A 176 13.10 0.46 2.54
N GLY A 177 13.69 1.30 1.68
CA GLY A 177 14.93 2.03 1.94
C GLY A 177 16.16 1.17 1.67
N ALA A 178 16.88 0.77 2.72
CA ALA A 178 18.18 0.10 2.65
C ALA A 178 18.22 -1.24 1.85
N GLN A 179 17.08 -1.86 1.55
CA GLN A 179 17.00 -3.07 0.71
C GLN A 179 16.56 -2.78 -0.73
N GLY A 180 16.40 -1.50 -1.10
CA GLY A 180 16.09 -1.03 -2.45
C GLY A 180 14.61 -0.83 -2.76
N GLY A 181 13.69 -1.24 -1.87
CA GLY A 181 12.27 -0.92 -2.03
C GLY A 181 11.98 0.56 -1.75
N THR A 182 11.00 1.15 -2.44
CA THR A 182 10.56 2.54 -2.19
C THR A 182 9.16 2.55 -1.57
N LEU A 183 8.90 3.46 -0.63
CA LEU A 183 7.59 3.57 0.00
C LEU A 183 6.49 3.83 -1.04
N GLN A 184 6.72 4.73 -1.99
CA GLN A 184 5.78 5.08 -3.06
C GLN A 184 5.33 3.84 -3.84
N ALA A 185 6.27 3.09 -4.42
CA ALA A 185 5.94 1.90 -5.20
C ALA A 185 5.18 0.84 -4.39
N ALA A 186 5.47 0.68 -3.10
CA ALA A 186 4.75 -0.25 -2.24
C ALA A 186 3.29 0.19 -2.01
N ILE A 187 3.06 1.48 -1.73
CA ILE A 187 1.71 2.04 -1.56
C ILE A 187 0.91 2.00 -2.87
N GLU A 188 1.54 2.31 -4.00
CA GLU A 188 0.96 2.18 -5.35
C GLU A 188 0.57 0.74 -5.68
N ALA A 189 1.37 -0.24 -5.24
CA ALA A 189 1.06 -1.65 -5.39
C ALA A 189 -0.04 -2.16 -4.44
N GLY A 190 -0.42 -1.38 -3.42
CA GLY A 190 -1.53 -1.71 -2.53
C GLY A 190 -1.14 -2.00 -1.08
N ALA A 191 0.11 -1.73 -0.67
CA ALA A 191 0.45 -1.69 0.74
C ALA A 191 -0.27 -0.53 1.45
N ASP A 192 -0.63 -0.71 2.71
CA ASP A 192 -1.15 0.36 3.56
C ASP A 192 -0.01 1.19 4.17
N PHE A 193 1.06 0.51 4.58
CA PHE A 193 2.23 1.07 5.26
C PHE A 193 3.54 0.44 4.77
N GLY A 194 4.63 1.21 4.82
CA GLY A 194 5.98 0.68 4.70
C GLY A 194 6.67 0.60 6.06
N ILE A 195 7.38 -0.50 6.29
CA ILE A 195 8.29 -0.69 7.42
C ILE A 195 9.67 -0.24 6.99
N ILE A 196 10.20 0.80 7.65
CA ILE A 196 11.46 1.46 7.30
C ILE A 196 12.35 1.50 8.54
N GLY A 197 13.59 1.01 8.41
CA GLY A 197 14.56 0.96 9.52
C GLY A 197 15.73 1.90 9.30
N ARG A 198 16.88 1.33 8.89
CA ARG A 198 18.18 2.01 8.72
C ARG A 198 18.12 3.37 8.02
N SER A 199 17.30 3.48 6.97
CA SER A 199 17.11 4.74 6.23
C SER A 199 16.54 5.89 7.07
N ILE A 200 16.04 5.61 8.28
CA ILE A 200 15.59 6.61 9.26
C ILE A 200 16.54 6.63 10.46
N TYR A 201 16.76 5.49 11.13
CA TYR A 201 17.48 5.51 12.42
C TYR A 201 19.01 5.68 12.31
N GLU A 202 19.60 5.49 11.12
CA GLU A 202 21.02 5.76 10.86
C GLU A 202 21.24 7.12 10.17
N ALA A 203 20.17 7.87 9.89
CA ALA A 203 20.26 9.18 9.25
C ALA A 203 20.74 10.25 10.26
N ASP A 204 21.47 11.25 9.77
CA ASP A 204 21.90 12.39 10.58
C ASP A 204 20.70 13.17 11.16
N ASP A 205 19.59 13.23 10.42
CA ASP A 205 18.30 13.76 10.87
C ASP A 205 17.19 12.71 10.60
N PRO A 206 16.86 11.86 11.59
CA PRO A 206 15.82 10.84 11.46
C PRO A 206 14.44 11.43 11.14
N ARG A 207 14.13 12.63 11.64
CA ARG A 207 12.83 13.26 11.43
C ARG A 207 12.68 13.69 9.98
N GLU A 208 13.67 14.39 9.45
CA GLU A 208 13.66 14.83 8.05
C GLU A 208 13.74 13.64 7.08
N ALA A 209 14.50 12.59 7.42
CA ALA A 209 14.51 11.36 6.64
C ALA A 209 13.11 10.71 6.54
N ALA A 210 12.40 10.58 7.67
CA ALA A 210 11.03 10.07 7.70
C ALA A 210 10.05 10.98 6.94
N MET A 211 10.12 12.30 7.15
CA MET A 211 9.26 13.27 6.47
C MET A 211 9.48 13.28 4.96
N SER A 212 10.72 13.17 4.50
CA SER A 212 11.06 13.11 3.08
C SER A 212 10.46 11.87 2.41
N LEU A 213 10.57 10.71 3.06
CA LEU A 213 9.93 9.48 2.60
C LEU A 213 8.41 9.61 2.54
N ALA A 214 7.79 10.19 3.58
CA ALA A 214 6.35 10.42 3.60
C ALA A 214 5.91 11.39 2.49
N ARG A 215 6.65 12.48 2.26
CA ARG A 215 6.37 13.45 1.17
C ARG A 215 6.47 12.80 -0.20
N SER A 216 7.47 11.94 -0.45
CA SER A 216 7.57 11.21 -1.72
C SER A 216 6.37 10.30 -2.03
N CYS A 217 5.55 9.99 -1.02
CA CYS A 217 4.30 9.24 -1.18
C CYS A 217 3.05 10.13 -1.18
N ALA A 218 3.17 11.36 -0.69
CA ALA A 218 2.14 12.40 -0.74
C ALA A 218 2.26 13.26 -2.01
N GLU A 219 3.41 13.23 -2.68
CA GLU A 219 3.58 13.70 -4.05
C GLU A 219 2.75 12.79 -4.96
N GLU A 220 1.51 13.23 -5.18
CA GLU A 220 0.68 12.77 -6.27
C GLU A 220 1.50 12.84 -7.56
N PRO A 221 1.44 11.83 -8.45
CA PRO A 221 1.97 11.98 -9.79
C PRO A 221 1.15 13.05 -10.50
N ASP A 222 1.61 14.29 -10.39
CA ASP A 222 1.19 15.39 -11.22
C ASP A 222 1.66 15.05 -12.64
N VAL A 223 0.71 15.14 -13.58
CA VAL A 223 0.87 15.05 -15.04
C VAL A 223 0.87 13.63 -15.65
N VAL A 224 -0.12 13.40 -16.53
CA VAL A 224 -0.17 12.37 -17.59
C VAL A 224 1.17 12.33 -18.33
N LYS A 225 1.99 11.30 -18.12
CA LYS A 225 3.39 11.33 -18.59
C LYS A 225 3.60 10.99 -20.05
N ASP A 226 2.77 10.21 -20.74
CA ASP A 226 2.92 10.00 -22.19
C ASP A 226 1.64 9.45 -22.84
N VAL A 227 1.31 9.98 -24.02
CA VAL A 227 0.27 9.45 -24.92
C VAL A 227 0.98 8.68 -26.03
N SER A 228 0.69 7.39 -26.17
CA SER A 228 1.22 6.58 -27.28
C SER A 228 0.08 6.12 -28.18
N VAL A 229 0.15 6.47 -29.48
CA VAL A 229 -0.82 6.02 -30.49
C VAL A 229 -0.48 4.61 -30.93
N VAL A 230 -1.46 3.70 -30.92
CA VAL A 230 -1.31 2.37 -31.53
C VAL A 230 -2.40 2.21 -32.58
N ARG A 231 -2.00 2.08 -33.85
CA ARG A 231 -2.92 1.97 -34.99
C ARG A 231 -3.57 0.57 -35.02
N TYR A 232 -4.90 0.52 -35.09
CA TYR A 232 -5.64 -0.68 -35.49
C TYR A 232 -6.64 -0.27 -36.58
N CYS A 233 -6.58 -0.88 -37.75
CA CYS A 233 -7.43 -0.52 -38.89
C CYS A 233 -8.51 -1.60 -39.05
N SER A 234 -9.78 -1.24 -38.88
CA SER A 234 -10.90 -1.97 -39.48
C SER A 234 -11.52 -1.14 -40.61
N GLU A 235 -12.38 -1.76 -41.44
CA GLU A 235 -12.95 -1.24 -42.70
C GLU A 235 -13.75 0.09 -42.58
N THR A 236 -13.86 0.65 -41.38
CA THR A 236 -14.29 2.02 -41.11
C THR A 236 -13.16 2.75 -40.38
N GLU A 237 -12.67 3.86 -40.96
CA GLU A 237 -11.55 4.64 -40.42
C GLU A 237 -11.79 5.04 -38.95
N SER A 238 -11.13 4.33 -38.05
CA SER A 238 -11.21 4.50 -36.60
C SER A 238 -9.82 4.36 -36.01
N TYR A 239 -9.53 5.15 -34.98
CA TYR A 239 -8.20 5.27 -34.39
C TYR A 239 -8.29 5.09 -32.87
N THR A 240 -7.35 4.34 -32.31
CA THR A 240 -7.33 4.02 -30.87
C THR A 240 -6.15 4.74 -30.21
N LEU A 241 -6.41 5.47 -29.12
CA LEU A 241 -5.41 6.17 -28.33
C LEU A 241 -5.20 5.45 -27.00
N ARG A 242 -3.94 5.16 -26.66
CA ARG A 242 -3.60 4.64 -25.34
C ARG A 242 -3.18 5.80 -24.44
N VAL A 243 -3.92 5.99 -23.36
CA VAL A 243 -3.59 6.90 -22.26
C VAL A 243 -3.35 6.01 -21.03
N GLU A 244 -2.22 6.17 -20.34
CA GLU A 244 -1.98 5.43 -19.10
C GLU A 244 -2.76 6.10 -17.94
N PRO A 245 -3.56 5.35 -17.18
CA PRO A 245 -4.46 5.95 -16.19
C PRO A 245 -3.76 6.32 -14.87
N ALA A 246 -4.10 7.50 -14.33
CA ALA A 246 -3.90 7.82 -12.91
C ALA A 246 -4.92 7.05 -12.04
N ARG A 247 -4.53 6.73 -10.80
CA ARG A 247 -5.27 5.85 -9.87
C ARG A 247 -6.69 6.35 -9.49
N GLU A 248 -7.04 7.59 -9.80
CA GLU A 248 -8.26 8.29 -9.36
C GLU A 248 -9.41 8.29 -10.37
N ILE A 249 -9.34 7.49 -11.43
CA ILE A 249 -10.34 7.48 -12.51
C ILE A 249 -11.78 7.32 -12.00
N ARG A 250 -12.07 6.54 -10.94
CA ARG A 250 -13.45 6.39 -10.45
C ARG A 250 -14.06 7.66 -9.85
N GLU A 251 -13.26 8.45 -9.12
CA GLU A 251 -13.72 9.70 -8.48
C GLU A 251 -13.89 10.80 -9.56
N ILE A 252 -12.92 10.85 -10.48
CA ILE A 252 -12.93 11.73 -11.65
C ILE A 252 -14.11 11.42 -12.56
N LEU A 253 -14.38 10.14 -12.87
CA LEU A 253 -15.52 9.72 -13.70
C LEU A 253 -16.85 10.08 -13.04
N LYS A 254 -17.00 9.93 -11.71
CA LYS A 254 -18.23 10.34 -10.99
C LYS A 254 -18.49 11.84 -11.09
N ARG A 255 -17.47 12.68 -10.91
CA ARG A 255 -17.59 14.15 -11.01
C ARG A 255 -17.79 14.60 -12.46
N PHE A 256 -17.11 13.95 -13.39
CA PHE A 256 -17.22 14.19 -14.82
C PHE A 256 -18.58 13.76 -15.41
N ILE A 257 -19.21 12.68 -14.89
CA ILE A 257 -20.60 12.33 -15.19
C ILE A 257 -21.55 13.49 -14.83
N GLY A 258 -21.36 14.11 -13.65
CA GLY A 258 -22.12 15.30 -13.22
C GLY A 258 -21.91 16.49 -14.16
N TYR A 259 -20.68 16.73 -14.60
CA TYR A 259 -20.35 17.75 -15.60
C TYR A 259 -21.05 17.51 -16.94
N CYS A 260 -20.99 16.29 -17.49
CA CYS A 260 -21.63 15.94 -18.75
C CYS A 260 -23.16 16.14 -18.72
N GLN A 261 -23.79 15.80 -17.59
CA GLN A 261 -25.22 16.03 -17.36
C GLN A 261 -25.58 17.53 -17.41
N SER A 262 -24.74 18.41 -16.83
CA SER A 262 -24.96 19.86 -16.82
C SER A 262 -24.80 20.54 -18.20
N ARG A 263 -24.02 19.94 -19.11
CA ARG A 263 -23.69 20.49 -20.44
C ARG A 263 -24.42 19.81 -21.61
N ARG A 264 -25.39 18.93 -21.33
CA ARG A 264 -26.14 18.12 -22.33
C ARG A 264 -25.23 17.28 -23.24
N ILE A 265 -24.14 16.74 -22.68
CA ILE A 265 -23.27 15.79 -23.35
C ILE A 265 -23.91 14.40 -23.22
N GLY A 266 -24.09 13.68 -24.33
CA GLY A 266 -24.70 12.35 -24.33
C GLY A 266 -23.77 11.32 -23.69
N LEU A 267 -24.28 10.58 -22.70
CA LEU A 267 -23.54 9.59 -21.92
C LEU A 267 -24.22 8.23 -22.02
N THR A 268 -23.45 7.17 -22.28
CA THR A 268 -23.91 5.78 -22.20
C THR A 268 -22.91 4.96 -21.42
N LEU A 269 -23.37 4.28 -20.37
CA LEU A 269 -22.59 3.38 -19.53
C LEU A 269 -22.69 1.97 -20.10
N HIS A 270 -21.56 1.32 -20.34
CA HIS A 270 -21.53 -0.09 -20.73
C HIS A 270 -21.50 -1.00 -19.48
N HIS A 271 -21.98 -2.24 -19.64
CA HIS A 271 -22.00 -3.26 -18.59
C HIS A 271 -20.62 -3.62 -18.01
N ASP A 272 -19.55 -3.33 -18.74
CA ASP A 272 -18.15 -3.53 -18.35
C ASP A 272 -17.54 -2.29 -17.65
N GLY A 273 -18.35 -1.25 -17.45
CA GLY A 273 -18.00 -0.01 -16.77
C GLY A 273 -17.25 1.02 -17.61
N GLY A 274 -17.15 0.82 -18.93
CA GLY A 274 -16.68 1.86 -19.85
C GLY A 274 -17.67 3.03 -20.01
N ILE A 275 -17.16 4.22 -20.35
CA ILE A 275 -17.97 5.43 -20.60
C ILE A 275 -17.86 5.83 -22.07
N LEU A 276 -19.00 5.93 -22.74
CA LEU A 276 -19.11 6.51 -24.07
C LEU A 276 -19.59 7.96 -23.99
N LEU A 277 -18.82 8.88 -24.57
CA LEU A 277 -19.06 10.32 -24.61
C LEU A 277 -19.27 10.77 -26.06
N ARG A 278 -20.31 11.55 -26.31
CA ARG A 278 -20.59 12.11 -27.64
C ARG A 278 -20.69 13.64 -27.60
N LYS A 279 -19.84 14.33 -28.36
CA LYS A 279 -19.90 15.79 -28.58
C LYS A 279 -19.97 16.05 -30.09
N GLY A 280 -21.16 16.36 -30.60
CA GLY A 280 -21.39 16.51 -32.04
C GLY A 280 -21.28 15.18 -32.81
N LYS A 281 -20.39 15.13 -33.81
CA LYS A 281 -20.11 13.92 -34.62
C LYS A 281 -19.05 13.00 -34.00
N ASN A 282 -18.29 13.47 -33.02
CA ASN A 282 -17.16 12.74 -32.46
C ASN A 282 -17.60 11.92 -31.25
N ILE A 283 -17.09 10.69 -31.15
CA ILE A 283 -17.38 9.75 -30.07
C ILE A 283 -16.07 9.37 -29.40
N ILE A 284 -16.03 9.44 -28.06
CA ILE A 284 -14.93 8.92 -27.24
C ILE A 284 -15.44 7.80 -26.37
N HIS A 285 -14.78 6.65 -26.39
CA HIS A 285 -15.04 5.56 -25.46
C HIS A 285 -13.87 5.42 -24.50
N ILE A 286 -14.13 5.56 -23.20
CA ILE A 286 -13.14 5.44 -22.13
C ILE A 286 -13.36 4.10 -21.44
N TYR A 287 -12.38 3.20 -21.52
CA TYR A 287 -12.42 1.91 -20.86
C TYR A 287 -11.95 2.03 -19.41
N ASN A 288 -12.37 1.07 -18.57
CA ASN A 288 -12.01 1.01 -17.15
C ASN A 288 -10.49 0.87 -16.88
N ASP A 289 -9.72 0.43 -17.88
CA ASP A 289 -8.26 0.32 -17.82
C ASP A 289 -7.53 1.56 -18.35
N GLY A 290 -8.24 2.68 -18.56
CA GLY A 290 -7.68 3.95 -19.01
C GLY A 290 -7.56 4.10 -20.52
N ARG A 291 -7.88 3.07 -21.32
CA ARG A 291 -7.85 3.19 -22.79
C ARG A 291 -8.93 4.13 -23.30
N CYS A 292 -8.64 4.86 -24.37
CA CYS A 292 -9.60 5.74 -25.05
C CYS A 292 -9.72 5.38 -26.54
N LEU A 293 -10.94 5.14 -27.03
CA LEU A 293 -11.21 5.00 -28.47
C LEU A 293 -11.84 6.29 -28.98
N LEU A 294 -11.26 6.89 -30.02
CA LEU A 294 -11.84 8.04 -30.70
C LEU A 294 -12.36 7.62 -32.07
N SER A 295 -13.64 7.87 -32.32
CA SER A 295 -14.30 7.56 -33.59
C SER A 295 -14.65 8.84 -34.36
N ASN A 296 -14.70 8.72 -35.70
CA ASN A 296 -14.98 9.82 -36.63
C ASN A 296 -13.92 10.94 -36.64
N ILE A 297 -12.64 10.58 -36.56
CA ILE A 297 -11.53 11.52 -36.76
C ILE A 297 -10.93 11.33 -38.17
N SER A 298 -10.52 12.43 -38.81
CA SER A 298 -9.99 12.40 -40.18
C SER A 298 -8.51 12.05 -40.25
N SER A 299 -7.77 12.18 -39.15
CA SER A 299 -6.36 11.78 -39.05
C SER A 299 -5.92 11.49 -37.61
N VAL A 300 -4.78 10.81 -37.46
CA VAL A 300 -4.14 10.57 -36.14
C VAL A 300 -3.82 11.88 -35.43
N ALA A 301 -3.21 12.84 -36.16
CA ALA A 301 -2.81 14.12 -35.59
C ALA A 301 -4.02 14.93 -35.06
N GLU A 302 -5.14 14.91 -35.80
CA GLU A 302 -6.39 15.50 -35.32
C GLU A 302 -6.90 14.80 -34.06
N GLY A 303 -6.80 13.46 -34.00
CA GLY A 303 -7.18 12.68 -32.82
C GLY A 303 -6.36 13.02 -31.58
N GLU A 304 -5.04 13.15 -31.74
CA GLU A 304 -4.13 13.53 -30.66
C GLU A 304 -4.40 14.95 -30.16
N GLU A 305 -4.58 15.91 -31.06
CA GLU A 305 -4.89 17.30 -30.71
C GLU A 305 -6.25 17.42 -30.02
N LEU A 306 -7.26 16.70 -30.51
CA LEU A 306 -8.60 16.66 -29.92
C LEU A 306 -8.56 16.05 -28.51
N ALA A 307 -7.81 14.95 -28.33
CA ALA A 307 -7.65 14.31 -27.03
C ALA A 307 -6.93 15.22 -26.03
N ARG A 308 -5.83 15.86 -26.44
CA ARG A 308 -5.09 16.82 -25.60
C ARG A 308 -5.98 17.98 -25.17
N ARG A 309 -6.69 18.63 -26.11
CA ARG A 309 -7.57 19.76 -25.81
C ARG A 309 -8.69 19.37 -24.85
N TRP A 310 -9.30 18.20 -25.02
CA TRP A 310 -10.35 17.75 -24.09
C TRP A 310 -9.81 17.42 -22.70
N LEU A 311 -8.61 16.83 -22.60
CA LEU A 311 -7.97 16.60 -21.31
C LEU A 311 -7.63 17.92 -20.61
N GLU A 312 -7.20 18.94 -21.36
CA GLU A 312 -6.96 20.28 -20.85
C GLU A 312 -8.25 21.00 -20.42
N GLU A 313 -9.33 20.89 -21.20
CA GLU A 313 -10.67 21.39 -20.83
C GLU A 313 -11.15 20.74 -19.53
N ILE A 314 -11.03 19.41 -19.42
CA ILE A 314 -11.36 18.65 -18.20
C ILE A 314 -10.50 19.12 -17.03
N ARG A 315 -9.18 19.25 -17.21
CA ARG A 315 -8.25 19.70 -16.17
C ARG A 315 -8.58 21.12 -15.69
N SER A 316 -8.85 22.04 -16.62
CA SER A 316 -9.25 23.41 -16.31
C SER A 316 -10.57 23.45 -15.54
N ASP A 317 -11.57 22.66 -15.96
CA ASP A 317 -12.86 22.60 -15.27
C ASP A 317 -12.78 21.90 -13.91
N MET A 318 -11.87 20.93 -13.73
CA MET A 318 -11.59 20.30 -12.43
C MET A 318 -10.86 21.22 -11.45
N ASN A 319 -9.93 22.06 -11.93
CA ASN A 319 -9.23 23.03 -11.08
C ASN A 319 -10.14 24.19 -10.61
N ASN A 320 -11.29 24.38 -11.26
CA ASN A 320 -12.27 25.42 -10.94
C ASN A 320 -13.44 24.93 -10.07
N LEU A 321 -13.42 23.66 -9.62
CA LEU A 321 -14.42 23.02 -8.76
C LEU A 321 -13.84 22.70 -7.37
#